data_AF-A0A536FKW7-F1
#
_entry.id   AF-A0A536FKW7-F1
#
_cell.length_a   1.000
_cell.length_b   1.000
_cell.length_c   1.000
_cell.angle_alpha   90.00
_cell.angle_beta   90.00
_cell.angle_gamma   90.00
#
_symmetry.space_group_name_H-M   'P 1'
#
loop_
_entity.id
_entity.type
_entity.pdbx_description
1 polymer ?
#
loop_
_entity_poly.entity_id
_entity_poly.type
_entity_poly.pdbx_seq_one_letter_code
_entity_poly.pdbx_strand_id
1 'polypeptide(L)'
;MAIPIVDVIDSLERLGHVVRRRNPRDRREYALRATPKGRVLFARAERAIAAAEAHTLGDMKPDDVHALMQLLGRIANPHTDFPAADEQVNRALGR
;
A
#
# COMPACT_ATOMS: atom_id res chain seq x y z
N MET A 1 0.55 -9.57 -10.16
CA MET A 1 1.44 -10.36 -9.28
C MET A 1 1.55 -9.61 -7.97
N ALA A 2 0.77 -9.97 -6.95
CA ALA A 2 0.86 -9.33 -5.65
C ALA A 2 2.09 -9.89 -4.93
N ILE A 3 3.04 -9.03 -4.54
CA ILE A 3 4.16 -9.45 -3.71
C ILE A 3 3.62 -9.64 -2.29
N PRO A 4 3.77 -10.82 -1.68
CA PRO A 4 3.35 -11.05 -0.30
C PRO A 4 3.98 -10.02 0.65
N ILE A 5 3.19 -9.50 1.59
CA ILE A 5 3.66 -8.50 2.57
C ILE A 5 4.87 -9.00 3.38
N VAL A 6 4.95 -10.31 3.62
CA VAL A 6 6.07 -10.94 4.33
C VAL A 6 7.38 -10.78 3.56
N ASP A 7 7.37 -10.98 2.24
CA ASP A 7 8.57 -10.84 1.39
C ASP A 7 9.08 -9.41 1.33
N VAL A 8 8.15 -8.44 1.36
CA VAL A 8 8.47 -7.01 1.45
C VAL A 8 9.16 -6.72 2.78
N ILE A 9 8.59 -7.19 3.89
CA ILE A 9 9.14 -6.98 5.23
C ILE A 9 10.52 -7.64 5.35
N ASP A 10 10.67 -8.87 4.88
CA ASP A 10 11.94 -9.61 4.93
C ASP A 10 13.03 -8.90 4.12
N SER A 11 12.67 -8.30 2.98
CA SER A 11 13.58 -7.50 2.18
C SER A 11 14.00 -6.21 2.88
N LEU A 12 13.06 -5.51 3.52
CA LEU A 12 13.35 -4.31 4.31
C LEU A 12 14.21 -4.62 5.54
N GLU A 13 14.02 -5.78 6.17
CA GLU A 13 14.83 -6.26 7.29
C GLU A 13 16.25 -6.62 6.83
N ARG A 14 16.40 -7.41 5.75
CA ARG A 14 17.72 -7.74 5.16
C ARG A 14 18.53 -6.50 4.80
N LEU A 15 17.87 -5.46 4.31
CA LEU A 15 18.52 -4.19 3.94
C LEU A 15 18.75 -3.25 5.14
N GLY A 16 18.31 -3.62 6.34
CA GLY A 16 18.49 -2.85 7.57
C GLY A 16 17.60 -1.61 7.70
N HIS A 17 16.50 -1.55 6.94
CA HIS A 17 15.52 -0.47 7.00
C HIS A 17 14.46 -0.69 8.10
N VAL A 18 14.18 -1.95 8.43
CA VAL A 18 13.26 -2.35 9.49
C VAL A 18 13.96 -3.36 10.40
N VAL A 19 13.56 -3.42 11.67
CA VAL A 19 13.93 -4.49 12.60
C VAL A 19 12.68 -5.10 13.22
N ARG A 20 12.66 -6.43 13.35
CA ARG A 20 11.68 -7.14 14.18
C ARG A 20 12.15 -7.15 15.62
N ARG A 21 11.34 -6.59 16.52
CA ARG A 21 11.54 -6.73 17.97
C ARG A 21 10.42 -7.57 18.56
N ARG A 22 10.79 -8.54 19.39
CA ARG A 22 9.81 -9.36 20.11
C ARG A 22 8.97 -8.44 21.00
N ASN A 23 7.64 -8.57 20.91
CA ASN A 23 6.77 -7.78 21.77
C ASN A 23 6.96 -8.27 23.23
N PRO A 24 7.28 -7.37 24.19
CA PRO A 24 7.45 -7.76 25.59
C PRO A 24 6.16 -8.30 26.24
N ARG A 25 4.99 -7.95 25.69
CA ARG A 25 3.67 -8.32 26.22
C ARG A 25 3.11 -9.60 25.60
N ASP A 26 3.45 -9.89 24.35
CA ASP A 26 3.13 -11.16 23.71
C ASP A 26 4.33 -11.65 22.89
N ARG A 27 4.93 -12.75 23.34
CA ARG A 27 6.11 -13.33 22.68
C ARG A 27 5.82 -13.96 21.32
N ARG A 28 4.55 -14.07 20.93
CA ARG A 28 4.06 -14.53 19.63
C ARG A 28 3.95 -13.40 18.60
N GLU A 29 4.01 -12.14 19.04
CA GLU A 29 4.00 -10.97 18.16
C GLU A 29 5.40 -10.38 17.96
N TYR A 30 5.71 -10.05 16.70
CA TYR A 30 6.89 -9.27 16.34
C TYR A 30 6.46 -7.84 16.00
N ALA A 31 6.92 -6.88 16.78
CA ALA A 31 6.75 -5.47 16.46
C ALA A 31 7.79 -5.04 15.41
N LEU A 32 7.32 -4.60 14.25
CA LEU A 32 8.17 -3.99 13.23
C LEU A 32 8.49 -2.56 13.62
N ARG A 33 9.77 -2.19 13.58
CA ARG A 33 10.20 -0.81 13.79
C ARG A 33 11.13 -0.36 12.67
N ALA A 34 10.83 0.80 12.10
CA ALA A 34 11.74 1.45 11.16
C ALA A 34 13.04 1.88 11.88
N THR A 35 14.17 1.56 11.27
CA THR A 35 15.49 2.04 11.72
C THR A 35 15.66 3.51 11.32
N PRO A 36 16.69 4.23 11.85
CA PRO A 36 17.04 5.55 11.33
C PRO A 36 17.26 5.53 9.80
N LYS A 37 17.95 4.50 9.28
CA LYS A 37 18.15 4.29 7.84
C LYS A 37 16.82 4.08 7.11
N GLY A 38 15.89 3.33 7.71
CA GLY A 38 14.54 3.14 7.18
C GLY A 38 13.75 4.44 7.07
N ARG A 39 13.82 5.30 8.09
CA ARG A 39 13.14 6.61 8.07
C ARG A 39 13.67 7.52 6.97
N VAL A 40 14.98 7.53 6.73
CA VAL A 40 15.58 8.29 5.63
C VAL A 40 15.10 7.78 4.26
N LEU A 41 15.01 6.45 4.08
CA LEU A 41 14.46 5.86 2.86
C LEU A 41 12.99 6.26 2.67
N PHE A 42 12.18 6.16 3.72
CA PHE A 42 10.77 6.54 3.68
C PHE A 42 10.58 7.99 3.24
N ALA A 43 11.31 8.94 3.84
CA ALA A 43 11.26 10.35 3.45
C ALA A 43 11.74 10.63 2.01
N ARG A 44 12.56 9.75 1.42
CA ARG A 44 12.92 9.82 0.00
C ARG A 44 11.79 9.28 -0.88
N ALA A 45 11.18 8.17 -0.48
CA ALA A 45 10.04 7.59 -1.18
C ALA A 45 8.85 8.55 -1.20
N GLU A 46 8.50 9.17 -0.07
CA GLU A 46 7.42 10.17 0.00
C GLU A 46 7.65 11.33 -0.97
N ARG A 47 8.86 11.87 -1.05
CA ARG A 47 9.19 12.94 -2.00
C ARG A 47 9.09 12.49 -3.46
N ALA A 48 9.53 11.26 -3.76
CA ALA A 48 9.43 10.72 -5.11
C ALA A 48 7.97 10.51 -5.53
N ILE A 49 7.13 10.01 -4.62
CA ILE A 49 5.69 9.85 -4.83
C ILE A 49 5.03 11.20 -5.06
N ALA A 50 5.26 12.18 -4.17
CA ALA A 50 4.69 13.52 -4.30
C ALA A 50 5.11 14.20 -5.62
N ALA A 51 6.36 14.03 -6.05
CA ALA A 51 6.83 14.54 -7.33
C ALA A 51 6.15 13.85 -8.53
N ALA A 52 5.96 12.53 -8.46
CA ALA A 52 5.25 11.78 -9.48
C ALA A 52 3.75 12.17 -9.55
N GLU A 53 3.10 12.36 -8.41
CA GLU A 53 1.72 12.82 -8.31
C GLU A 53 1.58 14.22 -8.92
N ALA A 54 2.46 15.16 -8.53
CA ALA A 54 2.47 16.52 -9.07
C ALA A 54 2.72 16.54 -10.58
N HIS A 55 3.59 15.66 -11.09
CA HIS A 55 3.82 15.54 -12.52
C HIS A 55 2.62 14.96 -13.27
N THR A 56 1.97 13.95 -12.69
CA THR A 56 0.84 13.24 -13.32
C THR A 56 -0.44 14.08 -13.33
N LEU A 57 -0.66 14.87 -12.28
CA LEU A 57 -1.90 15.62 -12.05
C LEU A 57 -1.73 17.13 -12.24
N GLY A 58 -0.53 17.61 -12.57
CA GLY A 58 -0.16 19.03 -12.52
C GLY A 58 -0.98 19.96 -13.42
N ASP A 59 -1.52 19.43 -14.52
CA ASP A 59 -2.35 20.20 -15.47
C ASP A 59 -3.85 20.18 -15.12
N MET A 60 -4.25 19.42 -14.09
CA MET A 60 -5.64 19.29 -13.68
C MET A 60 -6.02 20.37 -12.68
N LYS A 61 -7.29 20.80 -12.72
CA LYS A 61 -7.82 21.69 -11.68
C LYS A 61 -7.93 20.94 -10.34
N PRO A 62 -7.79 21.63 -9.20
CA PRO A 62 -7.91 20.99 -7.88
C PRO A 62 -9.22 20.20 -7.70
N ASP A 63 -10.34 20.71 -8.22
CA ASP A 63 -11.65 20.05 -8.14
C ASP A 63 -11.70 18.75 -8.96
N ASP A 64 -11.04 18.72 -10.12
CA ASP A 64 -10.97 17.52 -10.98
C ASP A 64 -10.11 16.43 -10.33
N VAL A 65 -8.99 16.83 -9.69
CA VAL A 65 -8.15 15.92 -8.90
C VAL A 65 -8.94 15.35 -7.72
N HIS A 66 -9.71 16.19 -7.04
CA HIS A 66 -10.57 15.74 -5.93
C HIS A 66 -11.63 14.74 -6.39
N ALA A 67 -12.32 15.03 -7.50
CA ALA A 67 -13.31 14.13 -8.09
C ALA A 67 -12.68 12.79 -8.52
N LEU A 68 -11.51 12.83 -9.16
CA LEU A 68 -10.76 11.64 -9.54
C LEU A 68 -10.42 10.77 -8.33
N MET A 69 -9.88 11.36 -7.26
CA MET A 69 -9.53 10.62 -6.04
C MET A 69 -10.74 9.99 -5.36
N GLN A 70 -11.90 10.67 -5.38
CA GLN A 70 -13.15 10.08 -4.88
C GLN A 70 -13.58 8.86 -5.71
N LEU A 71 -13.52 8.95 -7.04
CA LEU A 71 -13.89 7.86 -7.94
C LEU A 71 -12.94 6.66 -7.79
N LEU A 72 -11.63 6.91 -7.75
CA LEU A 72 -10.63 5.88 -7.48
C LEU A 72 -10.83 5.23 -6.11
N GLY A 73 -11.19 6.00 -5.08
CA GLY A 73 -11.52 5.48 -3.76
C GLY A 73 -12.70 4.51 -3.78
N ARG A 74 -13.76 4.80 -4.56
CA ARG A 74 -14.91 3.90 -4.74
C ARG A 74 -14.55 2.61 -5.46
N ILE A 75 -13.62 2.67 -6.41
CA ILE A 75 -13.12 1.48 -7.13
C ILE A 75 -12.21 0.64 -6.22
N ALA A 76 -11.34 1.29 -5.45
CA ALA A 76 -10.35 0.63 -4.60
C ALA A 76 -10.96 0.02 -3.33
N ASN A 77 -12.06 0.61 -2.85
CA ASN A 77 -12.80 0.13 -1.71
C ASN A 77 -14.26 -0.09 -2.16
N PRO A 78 -14.52 -1.11 -3.01
CA PRO A 78 -15.87 -1.46 -3.33
C PRO A 78 -16.51 -1.81 -1.98
N HIS A 79 -17.48 -1.01 -1.53
CA HIS A 79 -18.35 -1.43 -0.45
C HIS A 79 -18.74 -2.87 -0.77
N THR A 80 -18.57 -3.78 0.18
CA THR A 80 -18.92 -5.21 0.10
C THR A 80 -20.45 -5.39 0.01
N ASP A 81 -21.10 -4.62 -0.84
CA ASP A 81 -22.51 -4.70 -1.23
C ASP A 81 -22.66 -5.29 -2.63
N PHE A 82 -21.59 -5.78 -3.25
CA PHE A 82 -21.66 -6.68 -4.41
C PHE A 82 -21.30 -8.12 -3.99
N PRO A 83 -22.25 -8.89 -3.42
CA PRO A 83 -22.06 -10.32 -3.13
C PRO A 83 -21.96 -11.20 -4.39
N ALA A 84 -21.78 -10.61 -5.59
CA ALA A 84 -21.84 -11.34 -6.85
C ALA A 84 -20.53 -11.30 -7.66
N ALA A 85 -19.58 -10.40 -7.37
CA ALA A 85 -18.42 -10.19 -8.24
C ALA A 85 -17.45 -11.38 -8.22
N ASP A 86 -17.13 -11.92 -7.04
CA ASP A 86 -16.15 -13.02 -6.93
C ASP A 86 -16.67 -14.31 -7.58
N GLU A 87 -17.96 -14.62 -7.43
CA GLU A 87 -18.55 -15.84 -7.98
C GLU A 87 -18.83 -15.71 -9.49
N GLN A 88 -19.31 -14.55 -9.97
CA GLN A 88 -19.54 -14.34 -11.41
C GLN A 88 -18.23 -14.21 -12.19
N VAL A 89 -17.19 -13.60 -11.63
CA VAL A 89 -15.88 -13.51 -12.28
C VAL A 89 -15.24 -14.89 -12.39
N ASN A 90 -15.30 -15.72 -11.35
CA ASN A 90 -14.78 -17.10 -11.42
C ASN A 90 -15.60 -17.97 -12.38
N ARG A 91 -16.92 -17.83 -12.39
CA ARG A 91 -17.82 -18.56 -13.32
C ARG A 91 -17.62 -18.13 -14.78
N ALA A 92 -17.34 -16.86 -15.04
CA ALA A 92 -17.03 -16.34 -16.37
C ALA A 92 -15.61 -16.71 -16.86
N LEU A 93 -14.66 -16.88 -15.93
CA LEU A 93 -13.27 -17.26 -16.24
C LEU A 93 -13.05 -18.79 -16.26
N GLY A 94 -14.08 -19.58 -15.96
CA GLY A 94 -14.04 -21.04 -16.10
C GLY A 94 -12.97 -21.73 -15.26
N ARG A 95 -12.69 -21.22 -14.05
CA ARG A 95 -11.79 -21.86 -13.08
C ARG A 95 -12.52 -22.33 -11.84
#